data_AF-A0A2V6ISJ6-F1
#
_entry.id   AF-A0A2V6ISJ6-F1
#
_cell.length_a   1.000
_cell.length_b   1.000
_cell.length_c   1.000
_cell.angle_alpha   90.00
_cell.angle_beta   90.00
_cell.angle_gamma   90.00
#
_symmetry.space_group_name_H-M   'P 1'
#
loop_
_entity.id
_entity.type
_entity.pdbx_description
1 polymer ?
#
loop_
_entity_poly.entity_id
_entity_poly.type
_entity_poly.pdbx_seq_one_letter_code
_entity_poly.pdbx_strand_id
1 'polypeptide(L)'
;YPHLLTANSRMTALAKSCGREARADDDRVLRQLARELLLAQSSDWAFLIRNGTAKDYATQRVTVHLSRFQKLAEQFEKKKVDAEFLAQCEERDNLFPHVDWRRFLSLVIPREVEDSLDILKRRK
;
A
#
# COMPACT_ATOMS: atom_id res chain seq x y z
N TYR A 1 -10.14 -3.26 9.56
CA TYR A 1 -9.96 -2.51 8.30
C TYR A 1 -9.65 -3.47 7.15
N PRO A 2 -10.66 -3.99 6.42
CA PRO A 2 -10.46 -4.93 5.32
C PRO A 2 -9.58 -4.39 4.18
N HIS A 3 -9.67 -3.08 3.90
CA HIS A 3 -8.91 -2.43 2.82
C HIS A 3 -7.40 -2.41 3.07
N LEU A 4 -6.95 -2.18 4.31
CA LEU A 4 -5.52 -2.22 4.65
C LEU A 4 -4.93 -3.62 4.49
N LEU A 5 -5.68 -4.64 4.92
CA LEU A 5 -5.27 -6.03 4.76
C LEU A 5 -5.18 -6.42 3.28
N THR A 6 -6.18 -6.02 2.48
CA THR A 6 -6.17 -6.22 1.02
C THR A 6 -4.99 -5.53 0.36
N ALA A 7 -4.67 -4.29 0.76
CA ALA A 7 -3.53 -3.55 0.25
C ALA A 7 -2.19 -4.22 0.60
N ASN A 8 -2.05 -4.76 1.83
CA ASN A 8 -0.90 -5.55 2.25
C ASN A 8 -0.68 -6.80 1.38
N SER A 9 -1.75 -7.59 1.19
CA SER A 9 -1.71 -8.77 0.33
C SER A 9 -1.32 -8.41 -1.09
N ARG A 10 -1.87 -7.32 -1.62
CA ARG A 10 -1.54 -6.83 -2.95
C ARG A 10 -0.08 -6.38 -3.07
N MET A 11 0.43 -5.61 -2.12
CA MET A 11 1.85 -5.19 -2.11
C MET A 11 2.79 -6.39 -2.10
N THR A 12 2.48 -7.39 -1.29
CA THR A 12 3.24 -8.66 -1.25
C THR A 12 3.20 -9.37 -2.61
N ALA A 13 2.04 -9.44 -3.26
CA ALA A 13 1.90 -10.05 -4.58
C ALA A 13 2.68 -9.29 -5.66
N LEU A 14 2.64 -7.96 -5.65
CA LEU A 14 3.40 -7.11 -6.58
C LEU A 14 4.91 -7.23 -6.39
N ALA A 15 5.37 -7.25 -5.14
CA ALA A 15 6.78 -7.47 -4.84
C ALA A 15 7.24 -8.84 -5.38
N LYS A 16 6.46 -9.89 -5.13
CA LYS A 16 6.76 -11.25 -5.60
C LYS A 16 6.74 -11.37 -7.12
N SER A 17 5.83 -10.70 -7.82
CA SER A 17 5.76 -10.75 -9.28
C SER A 17 6.93 -10.03 -9.96
N CYS A 18 7.49 -9.01 -9.32
CA CYS A 18 8.68 -8.32 -9.80
C CYS A 18 9.99 -9.09 -9.49
N GLY A 19 10.05 -9.80 -8.37
CA GLY A 19 11.25 -10.51 -7.92
C GLY A 19 12.26 -9.58 -7.24
N ARG A 20 13.48 -10.05 -6.97
CA ARG A 20 14.49 -9.26 -6.22
C ARG A 20 15.21 -8.21 -7.08
N GLU A 21 15.26 -8.46 -8.38
CA GLU A 21 15.95 -7.65 -9.39
C GLU A 21 14.95 -6.87 -10.25
N ALA A 22 14.26 -5.91 -9.63
CA ALA A 22 13.39 -4.98 -10.34
C ALA A 22 14.20 -4.06 -11.27
N ARG A 23 13.61 -3.70 -12.42
CA ARG A 23 14.12 -2.63 -13.27
C ARG A 23 14.04 -1.29 -12.53
N ALA A 24 14.84 -0.30 -12.94
CA ALA A 24 14.90 0.99 -12.26
C ALA A 24 13.52 1.68 -12.15
N ASP A 25 12.72 1.63 -13.22
CA ASP A 25 11.37 2.21 -13.23
C ASP A 25 10.41 1.46 -12.29
N ASP A 26 10.51 0.13 -12.25
CA ASP A 26 9.70 -0.70 -11.38
C ASP A 26 10.07 -0.48 -9.90
N ASP A 27 11.37 -0.37 -9.60
CA ASP A 27 11.88 -0.09 -8.25
C ASP A 27 11.35 1.24 -7.73
N ARG A 28 11.32 2.29 -8.58
CA ARG A 28 10.77 3.61 -8.22
C ARG A 28 9.28 3.52 -7.84
N VAL A 29 8.47 2.83 -8.65
CA VAL A 29 7.03 2.66 -8.39
C VAL A 29 6.77 1.83 -7.14
N LEU A 30 7.50 0.72 -6.97
CA LEU A 30 7.38 -0.17 -5.82
C LEU A 30 7.79 0.53 -4.51
N ARG A 31 8.78 1.42 -4.55
CA ARG A 31 9.10 2.29 -3.40
C ARG A 31 7.93 3.20 -3.05
N GLN A 32 7.32 3.87 -4.04
CA GLN A 32 6.19 4.75 -3.75
C GLN A 32 4.97 3.96 -3.24
N LEU A 33 4.68 2.78 -3.80
CA LEU A 33 3.66 1.87 -3.29
C LEU A 33 3.90 1.50 -1.82
N ALA A 34 5.15 1.17 -1.45
CA ALA A 34 5.51 0.90 -0.07
C ALA A 34 5.25 2.10 0.84
N ARG A 35 5.59 3.34 0.40
CA ARG A 35 5.32 4.55 1.19
C ARG A 35 3.84 4.76 1.41
N GLU A 36 3.01 4.72 0.37
CA GLU A 36 1.57 4.92 0.51
C GLU A 36 0.95 3.88 1.45
N LEU A 37 1.41 2.63 1.39
CA LEU A 37 0.94 1.58 2.27
C LEU A 37 1.34 1.82 3.73
N LEU A 38 2.61 2.16 3.99
CA LEU A 38 3.09 2.47 5.34
C LEU A 38 2.37 3.67 5.93
N LEU A 39 2.18 4.73 5.13
CA LEU A 39 1.44 5.92 5.55
C LEU A 39 -0.01 5.57 5.84
N ALA A 40 -0.68 4.73 5.05
CA ALA A 40 -2.04 4.28 5.33
C ALA A 40 -2.13 3.45 6.64
N GLN A 41 -1.06 2.78 7.04
CA GLN A 41 -1.00 1.87 8.19
C GLN A 41 -0.51 2.53 9.49
N SER A 42 -0.18 3.82 9.48
CA SER A 42 0.30 4.48 10.70
C SER A 42 -0.69 4.32 11.86
N SER A 43 -0.16 3.93 13.02
CA SER A 43 -0.93 3.79 14.26
C SER A 43 -1.52 5.12 14.73
N ASP A 44 -0.94 6.25 14.33
CA ASP A 44 -1.44 7.58 14.68
C ASP A 44 -2.87 7.78 14.17
N TRP A 45 -3.17 7.31 12.96
CA TRP A 45 -4.53 7.41 12.41
C TRP A 45 -5.52 6.61 13.23
N ALA A 46 -5.16 5.37 13.58
CA ALA A 46 -6.00 4.52 14.41
C ALA A 46 -6.23 5.13 15.81
N PHE A 47 -5.19 5.74 16.38
CA PHE A 47 -5.26 6.42 17.67
C PHE A 47 -6.17 7.66 17.63
N LEU A 48 -6.00 8.54 16.63
CA LEU A 48 -6.83 9.74 16.44
C LEU A 48 -8.30 9.40 16.18
N ILE A 49 -8.56 8.33 15.44
CA ILE A 49 -9.93 7.81 15.20
C ILE A 49 -10.53 7.28 16.50
N ARG A 50 -9.77 6.48 17.27
CA ARG A 50 -10.25 5.87 18.52
C ARG A 50 -10.55 6.91 19.60
N ASN A 51 -9.71 7.93 19.72
CA ASN A 51 -9.83 8.94 20.78
C ASN A 51 -10.72 10.13 20.38
N GLY A 52 -11.20 10.17 19.13
CA GLY A 52 -12.17 11.17 18.66
C GLY A 52 -11.63 12.59 18.46
N THR A 53 -10.32 12.82 18.62
CA THR A 53 -9.72 14.16 18.55
C THR A 53 -9.61 14.73 17.14
N ALA A 54 -9.41 13.86 16.13
CA ALA A 54 -9.29 14.25 14.73
C ALA A 54 -9.76 13.13 13.80
N LYS A 55 -10.91 12.53 14.12
CA LYS A 55 -11.43 11.32 13.44
C LYS A 55 -11.57 11.50 11.93
N ASP A 56 -12.19 12.59 11.49
CA ASP A 56 -12.47 12.81 10.06
C ASP A 56 -11.18 13.02 9.27
N TYR A 57 -10.26 13.82 9.82
CA TYR A 57 -8.94 14.02 9.25
C TYR A 57 -8.16 12.70 9.12
N ALA A 58 -8.08 11.92 10.20
CA ALA A 58 -7.38 10.63 10.19
C ALA A 58 -8.03 9.62 9.21
N THR A 59 -9.36 9.59 9.14
CA THR A 59 -10.10 8.75 8.18
C THR A 59 -9.82 9.16 6.73
N GLN A 60 -9.75 10.46 6.48
CA GLN A 60 -9.40 11.01 5.17
C GLN A 60 -7.95 10.64 4.79
N ARG A 61 -6.99 10.75 5.72
CA ARG A 61 -5.59 10.38 5.47
C ARG A 61 -5.45 8.92 5.05
N VAL A 62 -6.08 8.00 5.79
CA VAL A 62 -6.06 6.57 5.45
C VAL A 62 -6.66 6.33 4.06
N THR A 63 -7.83 6.91 3.78
CA THR A 63 -8.53 6.75 2.49
C THR A 63 -7.69 7.26 1.33
N VAL A 64 -7.07 8.42 1.50
CA VAL A 64 -6.29 9.09 0.46
C VAL A 64 -5.02 8.30 0.11
N HIS A 65 -4.29 7.81 1.12
CA HIS A 65 -3.12 6.96 0.89
C HIS A 65 -3.51 5.62 0.24
N LEU A 66 -4.60 4.99 0.68
CA LEU A 66 -5.12 3.78 0.04
C LEU A 66 -5.53 3.99 -1.41
N SER A 67 -6.16 5.12 -1.73
CA SER A 67 -6.56 5.46 -3.10
C SER A 67 -5.35 5.61 -4.02
N ARG A 68 -4.28 6.28 -3.56
CA ARG A 68 -3.02 6.42 -4.32
C ARG A 68 -2.32 5.09 -4.51
N PHE A 69 -2.23 4.30 -3.44
CA PHE A 69 -1.70 2.93 -3.50
C PHE A 69 -2.45 2.11 -4.56
N GLN A 70 -3.79 2.11 -4.51
CA GLN A 70 -4.63 1.37 -5.44
C GLN A 70 -4.38 1.79 -6.89
N LYS A 71 -4.34 3.11 -7.15
CA LYS A 71 -4.13 3.65 -8.50
C LYS A 71 -2.74 3.30 -9.05
N LEU A 72 -1.69 3.48 -8.24
CA LEU A 72 -0.32 3.11 -8.62
C LEU A 72 -0.20 1.59 -8.87
N ALA A 73 -0.83 0.78 -8.03
CA ALA A 73 -0.79 -0.68 -8.15
C ALA A 73 -1.45 -1.15 -9.45
N GLU A 74 -2.62 -0.60 -9.79
CA GLU A 74 -3.29 -0.89 -11.06
C GLU A 74 -2.48 -0.46 -12.28
N GLN A 75 -1.85 0.72 -12.21
CA GLN A 75 -1.00 1.23 -13.29
C GLN A 75 0.26 0.37 -13.48
N PHE A 76 0.86 -0.07 -12.37
CA PHE A 76 2.02 -0.95 -12.36
C PHE A 76 1.69 -2.33 -12.96
N GLU A 77 0.60 -2.96 -12.55
CA GLU A 77 0.13 -4.24 -13.11
C GLU A 77 -0.14 -4.15 -14.62
N LYS A 78 -0.70 -3.03 -15.08
CA LYS A 78 -0.97 -2.77 -16.50
C LYS A 78 0.28 -2.36 -17.29
N LYS A 79 1.44 -2.20 -16.63
CA LYS A 79 2.69 -1.67 -17.21
C LYS A 79 2.48 -0.31 -17.91
N LYS A 80 1.56 0.49 -17.39
CA LYS A 80 1.19 1.82 -17.89
C LYS A 80 1.18 2.81 -16.74
N VAL A 81 2.38 3.04 -16.20
CA VAL A 81 2.59 3.97 -15.10
C VAL A 81 2.53 5.39 -15.62
N ASP A 82 1.66 6.19 -15.00
CA ASP A 82 1.58 7.61 -15.23
C ASP A 82 2.71 8.30 -14.46
N ALA A 83 3.74 8.75 -15.20
CA ALA A 83 4.94 9.34 -14.63
C ALA A 83 4.64 10.67 -13.90
N GLU A 84 3.65 11.44 -14.36
CA GLU A 84 3.26 12.69 -13.73
C GLU A 84 2.57 12.41 -12.39
N PHE A 85 1.62 11.48 -12.38
CA PHE A 85 0.95 11.08 -11.15
C PHE A 85 1.92 10.47 -10.12
N LEU A 86 2.88 9.65 -10.57
CA LEU A 86 3.94 9.12 -9.72
C LEU A 86 4.77 10.24 -9.09
N ALA A 87 5.23 11.21 -9.89
CA ALA A 87 6.02 12.34 -9.41
C ALA A 87 5.25 13.20 -8.39
N GLN A 88 3.96 13.46 -8.63
CA GLN A 88 3.10 14.18 -7.68
C GLN A 88 2.95 13.43 -6.34
N CYS A 89 2.90 12.09 -6.38
CA CYS A 89 2.88 11.29 -5.16
C CYS A 89 4.23 11.32 -4.45
N GLU A 90 5.34 11.21 -5.18
CA GLU A 90 6.69 11.28 -4.60
C GLU A 90 6.99 12.64 -3.98
N GLU A 91 6.53 13.75 -4.57
CA GLU A 91 6.73 15.09 -4.03
C GLU A 91 5.97 15.29 -2.72
N ARG A 92 4.71 14.86 -2.69
CA ARG A 92 3.82 15.06 -1.54
C ARG A 92 4.08 14.06 -0.40
N ASP A 93 4.38 12.82 -0.75
CA ASP A 93 4.50 11.68 0.18
C ASP A 93 5.95 11.15 0.17
N ASN A 94 6.91 12.06 0.41
CA ASN A 94 8.36 11.82 0.32
C ASN A 94 9.01 11.24 1.59
N LEU A 95 8.21 10.88 2.60
CA LEU A 95 8.70 10.27 3.83
C LEU A 95 9.36 8.90 3.52
N PHE A 96 10.43 8.56 4.23
CA PHE A 96 11.23 7.35 3.99
C PHE A 96 11.87 7.31 2.58
N PRO A 97 12.85 8.18 2.30
CA PRO A 97 13.52 8.23 0.99
C PRO A 97 14.17 6.89 0.62
N HIS A 98 14.63 6.13 1.62
CA HIS A 98 15.30 4.84 1.47
C HIS A 98 14.41 3.64 1.80
N VAL A 99 13.08 3.76 1.65
CA VAL A 99 12.18 2.63 1.87
C VAL A 99 12.58 1.43 1.01
N ASP A 100 12.76 0.29 1.65
CA ASP A 100 13.11 -0.95 0.97
C ASP A 100 11.87 -1.83 0.80
N TRP A 101 11.26 -1.75 -0.38
CA TRP A 101 10.08 -2.56 -0.71
C TRP A 101 10.41 -4.06 -0.80
N ARG A 102 11.68 -4.47 -0.88
CA ARG A 102 12.05 -5.90 -0.94
C ARG A 102 11.70 -6.64 0.35
N ARG A 103 11.47 -5.93 1.45
CA ARG A 103 10.95 -6.50 2.71
C ARG A 103 9.59 -7.19 2.52
N PHE A 104 8.82 -6.79 1.50
CA PHE A 104 7.56 -7.44 1.15
C PHE A 104 7.73 -8.80 0.45
N LEU A 105 8.95 -9.17 0.00
CA LEU A 105 9.22 -10.50 -0.55
C LEU A 105 9.22 -11.59 0.53
N SER A 106 9.73 -11.27 1.72
CA SER A 106 9.82 -12.19 2.86
C SER A 106 8.54 -12.27 3.69
N LEU A 107 7.54 -11.44 3.38
CA LEU A 107 6.26 -11.45 4.08
C LEU A 107 5.47 -12.70 3.64
N VAL A 108 5.53 -13.73 4.50
CA VAL A 108 4.58 -14.84 4.51
C VAL A 108 3.38 -14.34 5.30
N ILE A 109 2.26 -14.09 4.63
CA ILE A 109 0.99 -13.89 5.31
C ILE A 109 0.63 -15.25 5.93
N PRO A 110 0.43 -15.36 7.26
CA PRO A 110 0.00 -16.62 7.86
C PRO A 110 -1.31 -17.08 7.20
N ARG A 111 -1.40 -18.36 6.83
CA ARG A 111 -2.58 -18.95 6.14
C ARG A 111 -3.91 -18.58 6.81
N GLU A 112 -3.90 -18.49 8.14
CA GLU A 112 -5.04 -18.12 8.99
C GLU A 112 -5.68 -16.77 8.59
N VAL A 113 -4.88 -15.83 8.09
CA VAL A 113 -5.33 -14.52 7.63
C VAL A 113 -5.88 -14.58 6.19
N GLU A 114 -5.33 -15.45 5.36
CA GLU A 114 -5.77 -15.68 3.98
C GLU A 114 -7.15 -16.35 3.94
N ASP A 115 -7.38 -17.34 4.81
CA ASP A 115 -8.68 -18.02 4.96
C ASP A 115 -9.78 -17.05 5.44
N SER A 116 -9.43 -16.13 6.35
CA SER A 116 -10.37 -15.11 6.85
C SER A 116 -10.83 -14.12 5.78
N LEU A 117 -9.96 -13.80 4.82
CA LEU A 117 -10.28 -12.93 3.68
C LEU A 117 -11.16 -13.63 2.65
N ASP A 118 -10.93 -14.93 2.43
CA ASP A 118 -11.74 -15.74 1.51
C ASP A 118 -13.16 -15.95 2.05
N ILE A 119 -13.33 -16.10 3.36
CA ILE A 119 -14.65 -16.15 4.02
C ILE A 119 -15.43 -14.84 3.80
N LEU A 120 -14.76 -13.69 3.85
CA LEU A 120 -15.38 -12.38 3.62
C LEU A 120 -15.74 -12.13 2.15
N LYS A 121 -14.97 -12.68 1.21
CA LYS A 121 -15.25 -12.59 -0.24
C LYS A 121 -16.39 -13.52 -0.69
N ARG A 122 -16.60 -14.66 -0.01
CA ARG A 122 -17.66 -15.63 -0.32
C ARG A 122 -19.04 -15.28 0.26
N ARG A 123 -19.15 -14.21 1.06
CA ARG A 123 -20.42 -13.73 1.64
C ARG A 123 -21.07 -12.57 0.86
N LYS A 124 -20.79 -12.43 -0.44
CA LYS A 124 -21.50 -11.53 -1.34
C LYS A 124 -22.25 -12.32 -2.39
#